data_AF-A0A1G5F9B9-F1
#
_entry.id   AF-A0A1G5F9B9-F1
#
_cell.length_a   1.000
_cell.length_b   1.000
_cell.length_c   1.000
_cell.angle_alpha   90.00
_cell.angle_beta   90.00
_cell.angle_gamma   90.00
#
_symmetry.space_group_name_H-M   'P 1'
#
loop_
_entity.id
_entity.type
_entity.pdbx_description
1 polymer ?
#
loop_
_entity_poly.entity_id
_entity_poly.type
_entity_poly.pdbx_seq_one_letter_code
_entity_poly.pdbx_strand_id
1 'polypeptide(L)'
;MAQSAIRYAQRTRYIHDAQLGAVLQCIFKVMDQNSTKLYTENEWLLLAVEEWWSDFEDMPPGLKDIELDKWLTTLSRKEVFEDLLEEALKQCDEPLKVEMFKWIETLRD
;
A
#
# COMPACT_ATOMS: atom_id res chain seq x y z
N MET A 1 8.24 -1.93 -19.71
CA MET A 1 7.44 -2.67 -18.71
C MET A 1 6.39 -1.71 -18.20
N ALA A 2 5.17 -2.17 -17.96
CA ALA A 2 4.14 -1.31 -17.38
C ALA A 2 4.51 -0.94 -15.93
N GLN A 3 4.22 0.30 -15.55
CA GLN A 3 4.46 0.82 -14.20
C GLN A 3 3.15 1.37 -13.66
N SER A 4 2.88 1.05 -12.41
CA SER A 4 1.79 1.60 -11.62
C SER A 4 2.33 2.80 -10.82
N ALA A 5 1.45 3.68 -10.35
CA ALA A 5 1.85 4.84 -9.56
C ALA A 5 1.30 4.75 -8.13
N ILE A 6 2.08 5.22 -7.17
CA ILE A 6 1.66 5.47 -5.79
C ILE A 6 1.73 6.97 -5.57
N ARG A 7 0.63 7.57 -5.14
CA ARG A 7 0.48 9.02 -5.01
C ARG A 7 0.09 9.43 -3.61
N TYR A 8 0.78 10.44 -3.09
CA TYR A 8 0.52 11.03 -1.78
C TYR A 8 1.09 12.45 -1.73
N ALA A 9 0.33 13.42 -1.24
CA ALA A 9 0.77 14.80 -1.02
C ALA A 9 1.50 15.42 -2.23
N GLN A 10 0.93 15.28 -3.44
CA GLN A 10 1.52 15.73 -4.72
C GLN A 10 2.80 14.99 -5.15
N ARG A 11 3.14 13.91 -4.46
CA ARG A 11 4.27 13.05 -4.81
C ARG A 11 3.79 11.85 -5.58
N THR A 12 4.68 11.32 -6.42
CA THR A 12 4.42 10.13 -7.19
C THR A 12 5.67 9.26 -7.17
N ARG A 13 5.50 7.99 -6.82
CA ARG A 13 6.51 6.94 -6.99
C ARG A 13 5.97 5.87 -7.90
N TYR A 14 6.85 5.29 -8.71
CA TYR A 14 6.48 4.28 -9.69
C TYR A 14 6.88 2.89 -9.20
N ILE A 15 5.93 1.97 -9.20
CA ILE A 15 6.10 0.56 -8.86
C ILE A 15 5.91 -0.28 -10.12
N HIS A 16 6.70 -1.35 -10.23
CA HIS A 16 6.49 -2.29 -11.34
C HIS A 16 5.12 -2.95 -11.18
N ASP A 17 4.30 -2.92 -12.25
CA ASP A 17 2.94 -3.45 -12.21
C ASP A 17 2.93 -4.94 -11.79
N ALA A 18 3.90 -5.70 -12.30
CA ALA A 18 4.10 -7.11 -11.96
C ALA A 18 4.41 -7.37 -10.47
N GLN A 19 4.89 -6.36 -9.73
CA GLN A 19 5.22 -6.45 -8.31
C GLN A 19 4.16 -5.81 -7.42
N LEU A 20 3.25 -5.00 -7.97
CA LEU A 20 2.21 -4.32 -7.20
C LEU A 20 1.30 -5.30 -6.46
N GLY A 21 0.80 -6.33 -7.15
CA GLY A 21 -0.05 -7.35 -6.52
C GLY A 21 0.64 -8.09 -5.38
N ALA A 22 1.93 -8.41 -5.53
CA ALA A 22 2.71 -9.06 -4.48
C ALA A 22 2.95 -8.15 -3.27
N VAL A 23 3.14 -6.84 -3.49
CA VAL A 23 3.24 -5.85 -2.42
C VAL A 23 1.90 -5.71 -1.68
N LEU A 24 0.79 -5.56 -2.41
CA LEU A 24 -0.56 -5.48 -1.83
C LEU A 24 -0.89 -6.76 -1.03
N GLN A 25 -0.53 -7.93 -1.54
CA GLN A 25 -0.72 -9.19 -0.83
C GLN A 25 0.09 -9.24 0.48
N CYS A 26 1.30 -8.69 0.49
CA CYS A 26 2.10 -8.61 1.71
C CYS A 26 1.46 -7.70 2.75
N ILE A 27 0.98 -6.53 2.34
CA ILE A 27 0.24 -5.59 3.18
C ILE A 27 -1.00 -6.28 3.78
N PHE A 28 -1.81 -6.93 2.93
CA PHE A 28 -3.01 -7.64 3.36
C PHE A 28 -2.69 -8.74 4.38
N LYS A 29 -1.64 -9.53 4.15
CA LYS A 29 -1.22 -10.59 5.09
C LYS A 29 -0.87 -10.03 6.47
N VAL A 30 -0.17 -8.90 6.54
CA VAL A 30 0.16 -8.25 7.81
C VAL A 30 -1.08 -7.66 8.48
N MET A 31 -2.00 -7.09 7.69
CA MET A 31 -3.28 -6.62 8.23
C MET A 31 -4.11 -7.75 8.82
N ASP A 32 -4.22 -8.88 8.13
CA ASP A 32 -4.98 -10.05 8.57
C ASP A 32 -4.42 -10.62 9.88
N GLN A 33 -3.08 -10.70 10.00
CA GLN A 33 -2.40 -11.10 11.25
C GLN A 33 -2.69 -10.14 12.42
N ASN A 34 -2.91 -8.86 12.13
CA ASN A 34 -3.17 -7.82 13.13
C ASN A 34 -4.67 -7.49 13.29
N SER A 35 -5.55 -8.24 12.60
CA SER A 35 -6.99 -7.95 12.48
C SER A 35 -7.70 -7.79 13.83
N THR A 36 -7.33 -8.58 14.84
CA THR A 36 -7.91 -8.48 16.20
C THR A 36 -7.69 -7.13 16.89
N LYS A 37 -6.69 -6.33 16.48
CA LYS A 37 -6.47 -4.96 16.98
C LYS A 37 -7.07 -3.88 16.08
N LEU A 38 -7.38 -4.20 14.82
CA LEU A 38 -7.64 -3.22 13.76
C LEU A 38 -9.14 -3.00 13.45
N TYR A 39 -10.03 -3.90 13.87
CA TYR A 39 -11.41 -3.98 13.33
C TYR A 39 -12.32 -2.76 13.57
N THR A 40 -12.08 -1.94 14.60
CA THR A 40 -12.95 -0.77 14.86
C THR A 40 -12.31 0.57 14.49
N GLU A 41 -10.99 0.69 14.63
CA GLU A 41 -10.28 1.97 14.38
C GLU A 41 -9.68 2.06 12.97
N ASN A 42 -9.56 0.92 12.26
CA ASN A 42 -8.86 0.84 10.98
C ASN A 42 -9.69 0.24 9.85
N GLU A 43 -11.02 0.34 9.92
CA GLU A 43 -11.93 -0.01 8.81
C GLU A 43 -11.55 0.71 7.50
N TRP A 44 -11.09 1.96 7.60
CA TRP A 44 -10.61 2.74 6.46
C TRP A 44 -9.46 2.06 5.70
N LEU A 45 -8.61 1.30 6.40
CA LEU A 45 -7.46 0.62 5.81
C LEU A 45 -7.89 -0.63 5.05
N LEU A 46 -8.91 -1.35 5.55
CA LEU A 46 -9.52 -2.47 4.82
C LEU A 46 -10.15 -1.99 3.52
N LEU A 47 -10.95 -0.93 3.58
CA LEU A 47 -11.56 -0.32 2.39
C LEU A 47 -10.52 0.17 1.39
N ALA A 48 -9.42 0.74 1.87
CA ALA A 48 -8.31 1.17 1.03
C ALA A 48 -7.67 0.01 0.27
N VAL A 49 -7.34 -1.08 0.97
CA VAL A 49 -6.71 -2.26 0.35
C VAL A 49 -7.65 -2.99 -0.59
N GLU A 50 -8.94 -3.10 -0.27
CA GLU A 50 -9.95 -3.65 -1.17
C GLU A 50 -10.04 -2.85 -2.48
N GLU A 51 -10.04 -1.52 -2.40
CA GLU A 51 -10.05 -0.64 -3.56
C GLU A 51 -8.77 -0.83 -4.40
N TRP A 52 -7.59 -0.80 -3.79
CA TRP A 52 -6.33 -1.00 -4.49
C TRP A 52 -6.21 -2.40 -5.12
N TRP A 53 -6.82 -3.42 -4.51
CA TRP A 53 -6.86 -4.77 -5.06
C TRP A 53 -7.81 -4.88 -6.25
N SER A 54 -9.01 -4.31 -6.17
CA SER A 54 -9.95 -4.25 -7.30
C SER A 54 -9.34 -3.47 -8.46
N ASP A 55 -8.71 -2.33 -8.19
CA ASP A 55 -7.94 -1.56 -9.18
C ASP A 55 -6.83 -2.42 -9.82
N PHE A 56 -6.21 -3.30 -9.05
CA PHE A 56 -5.19 -4.21 -9.56
C PHE A 56 -5.75 -5.33 -10.46
N GLU A 57 -6.94 -5.85 -10.18
CA GLU A 57 -7.56 -6.93 -10.96
C GLU A 57 -8.31 -6.42 -12.19
N ASP A 58 -9.00 -5.29 -12.07
CA ASP A 58 -9.96 -4.81 -13.05
C ASP A 58 -9.37 -3.83 -14.08
N MET A 59 -8.23 -3.19 -13.77
CA MET A 59 -7.60 -2.23 -14.69
C MET A 59 -6.48 -2.82 -15.56
N PRO A 60 -6.32 -2.32 -16.80
CA PRO A 60 -5.17 -2.64 -17.63
C PRO A 60 -3.83 -2.37 -16.92
N PRO A 61 -2.78 -3.16 -17.20
CA PRO A 61 -1.45 -2.94 -16.66
C PRO A 61 -0.97 -1.50 -16.91
N GLY A 62 -0.47 -0.85 -15.86
CA GLY A 62 0.03 0.53 -15.91
C GLY A 62 -1.02 1.64 -15.88
N LEU A 63 -2.30 1.32 -15.65
CA LEU A 63 -3.34 2.29 -15.27
C LEU A 63 -3.68 2.23 -13.76
N LYS A 64 -2.91 1.44 -13.00
CA LYS A 64 -3.13 1.22 -11.58
C LYS A 64 -2.49 2.36 -10.79
N ASP A 65 -3.29 3.36 -10.47
CA ASP A 65 -2.88 4.50 -9.66
C ASP A 65 -3.42 4.34 -8.24
N ILE A 66 -2.52 4.20 -7.28
CA ILE A 66 -2.86 4.13 -5.86
C ILE A 66 -2.85 5.54 -5.29
N GLU A 67 -4.03 6.06 -4.99
CA GLU A 67 -4.24 7.37 -4.38
C GLU A 67 -4.31 7.25 -2.85
N LEU A 68 -3.21 7.58 -2.16
CA LEU A 68 -3.13 7.50 -0.70
C LEU A 68 -3.79 8.70 -0.01
N ASP A 69 -3.86 9.86 -0.67
CA ASP A 69 -4.46 11.09 -0.12
C ASP A 69 -5.94 10.92 0.25
N LYS A 70 -6.64 10.00 -0.44
CA LYS A 70 -8.02 9.63 -0.15
C LYS A 70 -8.19 8.97 1.22
N TRP A 71 -7.18 8.23 1.67
CA TRP A 71 -7.26 7.36 2.84
C TRP A 71 -6.49 7.94 4.04
N LEU A 72 -5.31 8.52 3.79
CA LEU A 72 -4.38 9.07 4.78
C LEU A 72 -4.70 10.54 5.12
N THR A 73 -5.97 10.81 5.41
CA THR A 73 -6.51 12.17 5.62
C THR A 73 -6.10 12.81 6.95
N THR A 74 -5.52 12.04 7.87
CA THR A 74 -5.12 12.48 9.21
C THR A 74 -3.75 11.91 9.54
N LEU A 75 -2.97 12.61 10.37
CA LEU A 75 -1.64 12.16 10.79
C LEU A 75 -1.68 10.76 11.43
N SER A 76 -2.67 10.45 12.26
CA SER A 76 -2.82 9.14 12.89
C SER A 76 -2.96 7.99 11.88
N ARG A 77 -3.74 8.20 10.81
CA ARG A 77 -3.88 7.19 9.73
C ARG A 77 -2.57 7.00 8.96
N LYS A 78 -1.84 8.09 8.72
CA LYS A 78 -0.51 8.03 8.12
C LYS A 78 0.44 7.20 8.99
N GLU A 79 0.51 7.48 10.29
CA GLU A 79 1.35 6.73 11.24
C GLU A 79 0.99 5.25 11.27
N VAL A 80 -0.31 4.92 11.35
CA VAL A 80 -0.79 3.53 11.30
C VAL A 80 -0.37 2.84 10.00
N PHE A 81 -0.47 3.53 8.86
CA PHE A 81 -0.09 2.96 7.58
C PHE A 81 1.43 2.79 7.45
N GLU A 82 2.22 3.74 7.95
CA GLU A 82 3.68 3.61 7.99
C GLU A 82 4.11 2.42 8.83
N ASP A 83 3.56 2.27 10.05
CA ASP A 83 3.86 1.15 10.94
C ASP A 83 3.53 -0.20 10.28
N LEU A 84 2.41 -0.25 9.55
CA LEU A 84 2.01 -1.42 8.78
C LEU A 84 3.00 -1.74 7.66
N LEU A 85 3.45 -0.73 6.90
CA LEU A 85 4.42 -0.90 5.82
C LEU A 85 5.78 -1.34 6.36
N GLU A 86 6.21 -0.83 7.51
CA GLU A 86 7.43 -1.29 8.18
C GLU A 86 7.34 -2.75 8.60
N GLU A 87 6.18 -3.17 9.10
CA GLU A 87 5.96 -4.56 9.46
C GLU A 87 5.88 -5.47 8.23
N ALA A 88 5.21 -5.02 7.16
CA ALA A 88 5.20 -5.71 5.86
C ALA A 88 6.61 -5.83 5.27
N LEU A 89 7.44 -4.80 5.40
CA LEU A 89 8.84 -4.83 4.94
C LEU A 89 9.66 -5.95 5.60
N LYS A 90 9.43 -6.21 6.90
CA LYS A 90 10.12 -7.30 7.63
C LYS A 90 9.68 -8.69 7.15
N GLN A 91 8.46 -8.81 6.63
CA GLN A 91 7.85 -10.08 6.25
C GLN A 91 7.89 -10.36 4.73
N CYS A 92 8.19 -9.35 3.90
CA CYS A 92 8.24 -9.50 2.44
C CYS A 92 9.57 -10.09 1.95
N ASP A 93 9.49 -10.81 0.82
CA ASP A 93 10.67 -11.37 0.15
C ASP A 93 11.62 -10.27 -0.33
N GLU A 94 12.92 -10.57 -0.38
CA GLU A 94 13.98 -9.62 -0.77
C GLU A 94 13.68 -8.83 -2.06
N PRO A 95 13.13 -9.43 -3.14
CA PRO A 95 12.81 -8.71 -4.37
C PRO A 95 11.68 -7.68 -4.22
N LEU A 96 10.81 -7.85 -3.22
CA LEU A 96 9.67 -6.97 -2.94
C LEU A 96 10.05 -5.82 -2.01
N LYS A 97 11.12 -5.96 -1.22
CA LYS A 97 11.59 -4.91 -0.31
C LYS A 97 11.85 -3.59 -1.03
N VAL A 98 12.47 -3.64 -2.21
CA VAL A 98 12.74 -2.43 -3.01
C VAL A 98 11.45 -1.71 -3.38
N GLU A 99 10.41 -2.45 -3.75
CA GLU A 99 9.12 -1.86 -4.08
C GLU A 99 8.39 -1.36 -2.83
N MET A 100 8.45 -2.10 -1.72
CA MET A 100 7.91 -1.68 -0.43
C MET A 100 8.57 -0.39 0.09
N PHE A 101 9.89 -0.23 -0.09
CA PHE A 101 10.60 1.01 0.27
C PHE A 101 10.04 2.23 -0.47
N LYS A 102 9.61 2.09 -1.72
CA LYS A 102 9.01 3.21 -2.47
C LYS A 102 7.70 3.69 -1.84
N TRP A 103 6.91 2.78 -1.26
CA TRP A 103 5.71 3.16 -0.50
C TRP A 103 6.09 3.98 0.73
N ILE A 104 7.07 3.51 1.50
CA ILE A 104 7.54 4.18 2.71
C ILE A 104 8.15 5.56 2.38
N GLU A 105 8.98 5.67 1.36
CA GLU A 105 9.55 6.95 0.88
C GLU A 105 8.47 7.95 0.47
N THR A 106 7.42 7.46 -0.21
CA THR A 106 6.29 8.30 -0.63
C THR A 106 5.64 9.03 0.57
N LEU A 107 5.59 8.36 1.72
CA LEU A 107 5.01 8.90 2.96
C LEU A 107 5.97 9.82 3.73
N ARG A 108 7.28 9.55 3.68
CA ARG A 108 8.30 10.18 4.55
C ARG A 108 9.01 11.39 3.97
N ASP A 109 9.09 11.50 2.64
CA ASP A 109 9.74 12.65 1.98
C ASP A 109 9.02 13.97 2.27
#